data_AF-A0A2T7PTR5-F1
#
_entry.id   AF-A0A2T7PTR5-F1
#
_cell.length_a   1.000
_cell.length_b   1.000
_cell.length_c   1.000
_cell.angle_alpha   90.00
_cell.angle_beta   90.00
_cell.angle_gamma   90.00
#
_symmetry.space_group_name_H-M   'P 1'
#
loop_
_entity.id
_entity.type
_entity.pdbx_description
1 polymer ?
#
loop_
_entity_poly.entity_id
_entity_poly.type
_entity_poly.pdbx_seq_one_letter_code
_entity_poly.pdbx_strand_id
1 'polypeptide(L)' 'MDAPTLSFEELTADYPRYPDVYDLFDLQVEDDALVDVAYYMNRCPYTVYPETPLPQVFSLFRSMGLRHLPVVDHDGRNID' A
#
# COMPACT_ATOMS: atom_id res chain seq x y z
N MET A 1 19.88 -5.90 -14.28
CA MET A 1 20.58 -5.41 -13.07
C MET A 1 19.81 -6.03 -11.92
N ASP A 2 20.42 -6.95 -11.18
CA ASP A 2 19.76 -7.66 -10.08
C ASP A 2 19.66 -6.66 -8.93
N ALA A 3 18.52 -5.98 -8.81
CA ALA A 3 18.27 -5.11 -7.68
C ALA A 3 18.15 -5.98 -6.42
N PRO A 4 18.75 -5.58 -5.28
CA PRO A 4 18.61 -6.34 -4.05
C PRO A 4 17.12 -6.48 -3.71
N THR A 5 16.67 -7.73 -3.59
CA THR A 5 15.29 -8.06 -3.19
C THR A 5 15.26 -8.33 -1.71
N LEU A 6 14.37 -7.64 -1.00
CA LEU A 6 14.16 -7.80 0.43
C LEU A 6 13.19 -8.97 0.65
N SER A 7 13.55 -9.89 1.53
CA SER A 7 12.63 -10.97 1.91
C SER A 7 11.49 -10.46 2.80
N PHE A 8 10.41 -11.24 2.89
CA PHE A 8 9.30 -10.90 3.78
C PHE A 8 9.71 -10.88 5.26
N GLU A 9 10.62 -11.76 5.66
CA GLU A 9 11.14 -11.81 7.03
C GLU A 9 11.90 -10.53 7.37
N GLU A 10 12.77 -10.06 6.47
CA GLU A 10 13.50 -8.81 6.64
C GLU A 10 12.56 -7.60 6.64
N LEU A 11 11.57 -7.55 5.76
CA LEU A 11 10.58 -6.46 5.69
C LEU A 11 9.74 -6.34 6.96
N THR A 12 9.55 -7.44 7.70
CA THR A 12 8.70 -7.50 8.89
C THR A 12 9.46 -7.66 10.20
N ALA A 13 10.79 -7.53 10.17
CA ALA A 13 11.64 -7.75 11.33
C ALA A 13 11.27 -6.87 12.54
N ASP A 14 10.85 -5.63 12.31
CA ASP A 14 10.47 -4.68 13.36
C ASP A 14 9.02 -4.80 13.82
N TYR A 15 8.25 -5.75 13.28
CA TYR A 15 6.87 -5.96 13.71
C TYR A 15 6.81 -6.30 15.21
N PRO A 16 5.91 -5.68 16.00
CA PRO A 16 4.80 -4.81 15.57
C PRO A 16 5.11 -3.30 15.61
N ARG A 17 6.33 -2.89 15.98
CA ARG A 17 6.72 -1.49 16.17
C ARG A 17 7.74 -1.07 15.13
N TYR A 18 7.22 -0.67 13.98
CA TYR A 18 8.02 -0.06 12.93
C TYR A 18 8.67 1.26 13.40
N PRO A 19 9.87 1.59 12.92
CA PRO A 19 10.52 2.87 13.20
C PRO A 19 9.69 4.05 12.69
N ASP A 20 9.85 5.22 13.32
CA ASP A 20 9.21 6.44 12.85
C ASP A 20 9.99 7.01 11.65
N VAL A 21 9.31 7.75 10.76
CA VAL A 21 9.96 8.42 9.62
C VAL A 21 11.05 9.40 10.08
N TYR A 22 10.94 9.95 11.29
CA TYR A 22 11.93 10.86 11.87
C TYR A 22 13.18 10.16 12.40
N ASP A 23 13.14 8.85 12.62
CA ASP A 23 14.33 8.07 12.98
C ASP A 23 15.25 7.83 11.75
N LEU A 24 14.79 8.23 10.56
CA LEU A 24 15.42 7.94 9.27
C LEU A 24 16.22 9.13 8.69
N PHE A 25 16.27 10.28 9.35
CA PHE A 25 16.89 11.50 8.80
C PHE A 25 18.40 11.41 8.55
N ASP A 26 19.09 10.46 9.19
CA ASP A 26 20.51 10.21 8.97
C ASP A 26 20.77 9.32 7.73
N LEU A 27 19.73 8.79 7.07
CA LEU A 27 19.88 8.04 5.83
C LEU A 27 20.31 8.97 4.70
N GLN A 28 21.52 8.75 4.22
CA GLN A 28 22.02 9.40 3.01
C GLN A 28 21.43 8.69 1.79
N VAL A 29 20.32 9.22 1.29
CA VAL A 29 19.69 8.79 0.04
C VAL A 29 19.97 9.84 -1.03
N GLU A 30 20.30 9.41 -2.25
CA GLU A 30 20.37 10.33 -3.38
C GLU A 30 18.96 10.86 -3.70
N ASP A 31 18.80 12.17 -3.89
CA ASP A 31 17.47 12.80 -4.10
C ASP A 31 16.69 12.21 -5.29
N ASP A 32 17.40 11.69 -6.30
CA ASP A 32 16.82 11.08 -7.51
C ASP A 32 16.82 9.54 -7.49
N ALA A 33 17.06 8.93 -6.33
CA ALA A 33 17.02 7.48 -6.21
C ALA A 33 15.60 6.93 -6.44
N LEU A 34 15.48 5.98 -7.37
CA LEU A 34 14.21 5.29 -7.64
C LEU A 34 14.16 3.95 -6.92
N VAL A 35 13.00 3.68 -6.30
CA VAL A 35 12.71 2.39 -5.66
C VAL A 35 11.54 1.73 -6.39
N ASP A 36 11.76 0.53 -6.93
CA ASP A 36 10.67 -0.29 -7.48
C ASP A 36 9.91 -0.99 -6.35
N VAL A 37 8.71 -0.49 -6.09
CA VAL A 37 7.81 -0.98 -5.04
C VAL A 37 6.83 -2.05 -5.54
N ALA A 38 6.80 -2.36 -6.83
CA ALA A 38 5.80 -3.25 -7.45
C ALA A 38 5.85 -4.70 -6.94
N TYR A 39 6.97 -5.11 -6.34
CA TYR A 39 7.13 -6.43 -5.71
C TYR A 39 6.64 -6.48 -4.27
N TYR A 40 6.53 -5.33 -3.60
CA TYR A 40 6.15 -5.23 -2.19
C TYR A 40 4.71 -4.75 -1.99
N MET A 41 4.08 -4.21 -3.04
CA MET A 41 2.69 -3.77 -3.04
C MET A 41 1.71 -4.92 -3.26
N ASN A 42 0.51 -4.78 -2.69
CA ASN A 42 -0.63 -5.62 -3.08
C ASN A 42 -1.07 -5.26 -4.51
N ARG A 43 -0.90 -6.20 -5.46
CA ARG A 43 -1.25 -6.01 -6.88
C ARG A 43 -2.76 -6.08 -7.16
N CYS A 44 -3.56 -6.59 -6.23
CA CYS A 44 -4.99 -6.76 -6.41
C CYS A 44 -5.75 -6.25 -5.17
N PRO A 45 -5.75 -4.93 -4.90
CA PRO A 45 -6.57 -4.38 -3.84
C PRO A 45 -8.06 -4.56 -4.16
N TYR A 46 -8.89 -4.71 -3.13
CA TYR A 46 -10.33 -4.54 -3.29
C TYR A 46 -10.63 -3.08 -3.58
N THR A 47 -11.46 -2.80 -4.58
CA THR A 47 -11.86 -1.45 -4.98
C THR A 47 -13.37 -1.35 -5.08
N VAL A 48 -13.89 -0.13 -5.03
CA VAL A 48 -15.30 0.20 -5.29
C VAL A 48 -15.39 1.36 -6.27
N TYR A 49 -16.55 1.52 -6.91
CA TYR A 49 -16.86 2.67 -7.75
C TYR A 49 -17.51 3.81 -6.95
N PRO A 50 -17.44 5.08 -7.40
CA PRO A 50 -18.10 6.21 -6.74
C PRO A 50 -19.60 6.00 -6.53
N GLU A 51 -20.25 5.32 -7.45
CA GLU A 51 -21.69 5.04 -7.44
C GLU A 51 -22.05 3.84 -6.56
N THR A 52 -21.05 3.16 -5.98
CA THR A 52 -21.27 1.98 -5.12
C THR A 52 -22.08 2.40 -3.89
N PRO A 53 -23.26 1.82 -3.65
CA PRO A 53 -24.08 2.20 -2.52
C PRO A 53 -23.35 1.97 -1.18
N LEU A 54 -23.43 2.95 -0.28
CA LEU A 54 -22.77 2.90 1.02
C LEU A 54 -23.01 1.59 1.82
N PRO A 55 -24.22 0.99 1.85
CA PRO A 55 -24.42 -0.28 2.53
C PRO A 55 -23.56 -1.43 1.97
N GLN A 56 -23.30 -1.44 0.67
CA GLN A 56 -22.45 -2.44 0.02
C GLN A 56 -20.98 -2.20 0.37
N VAL A 57 -20.53 -0.94 0.33
CA VAL A 57 -19.18 -0.55 0.76
C VAL A 57 -18.93 -0.96 2.21
N PHE A 58 -19.88 -0.66 3.11
CA PHE A 58 -19.79 -1.02 4.52
C PHE A 58 -19.75 -2.54 4.73
N SER A 59 -20.63 -3.27 4.03
CA SER A 59 -20.68 -4.73 4.10
C SER A 59 -19.34 -5.35 3.65
N LEU A 60 -18.79 -4.90 2.52
CA LEU A 60 -17.50 -5.36 2.01
C LEU A 60 -16.37 -5.07 3.00
N PHE A 61 -16.26 -3.82 3.47
CA PHE A 61 -15.20 -3.39 4.37
C PHE A 61 -15.18 -4.19 5.69
N ARG A 62 -16.36 -4.35 6.30
CA ARG A 62 -16.52 -5.07 7.58
C ARG A 62 -16.33 -6.57 7.44
N SER A 63 -16.91 -7.18 6.41
CA SER A 63 -16.91 -8.63 6.25
C SER A 63 -15.53 -9.16 5.87
N MET A 64 -14.76 -8.38 5.09
CA MET A 64 -13.42 -8.74 4.66
C MET A 64 -12.32 -8.23 5.62
N GLY A 65 -12.67 -7.48 6.67
CA GLY A 65 -11.69 -6.95 7.64
C GLY A 65 -10.69 -5.98 7.00
N LEU A 66 -11.13 -5.19 6.02
CA LEU A 66 -10.25 -4.29 5.28
C LEU A 66 -9.81 -3.12 6.16
N ARG A 67 -8.63 -2.56 5.85
CA ARG A 67 -8.13 -1.29 6.43
C ARG A 67 -8.24 -0.13 5.46
N HIS A 68 -8.11 -0.43 4.17
CA HIS A 68 -8.20 0.53 3.07
C HIS A 68 -9.07 -0.07 1.97
N LEU A 69 -9.90 0.76 1.34
CA LEU A 69 -10.78 0.38 0.24
C LEU A 69 -10.79 1.54 -0.77
N PRO A 70 -9.87 1.54 -1.75
CA PRO A 70 -9.79 2.60 -2.75
C PRO A 70 -11.06 2.71 -3.59
N VAL A 71 -11.43 3.96 -3.89
CA VAL A 71 -12.53 4.29 -4.80
C VAL A 71 -11.93 4.66 -6.15
N VAL A 72 -12.28 3.90 -7.19
CA VAL A 72 -11.74 4.07 -8.54
C VAL A 72 -12.86 4.30 -9.54
N ASP A 73 -12.58 5.05 -10.60
CA ASP A 73 -13.47 5.17 -11.75
C ASP A 73 -13.57 3.84 -12.52
N HIS A 74 -14.42 3.81 -13.54
CA HIS A 74 -14.62 2.62 -14.38
C HIS A 74 -13.38 2.23 -15.22
N ASP A 75 -12.44 3.16 -15.41
CA ASP A 75 -11.15 2.93 -16.07
C ASP A 75 -10.05 2.48 -15.07
N GLY A 76 -10.40 2.32 -13.78
CA GLY A 76 -9.50 1.88 -12.72
C GLY A 76 -8.57 2.98 -12.18
N ARG A 77 -8.84 4.25 -12.46
CA ARG A 77 -8.09 5.40 -11.94
C ARG A 77 -8.70 5.89 -10.62
N ASN A 78 -7.89 6.41 -9.71
CA ASN A 78 -8.41 7.06 -8.51
C ASN A 78 -9.20 8.31 -8.92
N ILE A 79 -10.28 8.59 -8.18
CA ILE A 79 -11.03 9.84 -8.35
C ILE A 79 -10.28 10.92 -7.58
N ASP A 80 -9.76 11.92 -8.30
CA ASP A 80 -9.15 13.13 -7.73
C ASP A 80 -10.18 14.03 -7.02
#